data_AF-A0A7W1FV11-F1
#
_entry.id   AF-A0A7W1FV11-F1
#
_cell.length_a   1.000
_cell.length_b   1.000
_cell.length_c   1.000
_cell.angle_alpha   90.00
_cell.angle_beta   90.00
_cell.angle_gamma   90.00
#
_symmetry.space_group_name_H-M   'P 1'
#
loop_
_entity.id
_entity.type
_entity.pdbx_description
1 polymer ?
#
loop_
_entity_poly.entity_id
_entity_poly.type
_entity_poly.pdbx_seq_one_letter_code
_entity_poly.pdbx_strand_id
1 'polypeptide(L)'
;MRTSYPIAVLMLVLVAAFTSTAAFAEPKEKSGSREFEIGLIGDIPYNALQEEQTARLFQELDSEKLAFIAHDGDIKSGSSACTDDVYQREFRRFEGSDNPLVYTPGDNEWTDCHRPPNPTPEEADPLNRLALVRATFFADNGSLGEREIALQRQSAEYPENARWSRGGVTFATLHVVGSNNNRPTTLPDGTVVGNEAEYEARNAANISWMRETFDAAKANGSP
;
A
#
# COMPACT_ATOMS: atom_id res chain seq x y z
N MET A 1 96.33 17.66 -11.41
CA MET A 1 95.26 18.67 -11.26
C MET A 1 94.51 18.34 -9.97
N ARG A 2 94.74 19.10 -8.89
CA ARG A 2 93.81 20.10 -8.29
C ARG A 2 92.46 19.47 -7.86
N THR A 3 91.91 19.58 -6.65
CA THR A 3 92.18 20.31 -5.39
C THR A 3 91.08 19.87 -4.37
N SER A 4 91.41 19.86 -3.08
CA SER A 4 90.68 20.30 -1.87
C SER A 4 89.15 20.13 -1.64
N TYR A 5 88.83 19.74 -0.38
CA TYR A 5 87.61 19.78 0.48
C TYR A 5 86.68 21.03 0.34
N PRO A 6 85.51 21.24 1.06
CA PRO A 6 84.86 20.52 2.19
C PRO A 6 83.28 20.54 2.23
N ILE A 7 82.71 19.97 3.33
CA ILE A 7 81.49 20.36 4.09
C ILE A 7 80.16 20.52 3.34
N ALA A 8 79.21 19.64 3.66
CA ALA A 8 77.77 19.87 3.48
C ALA A 8 77.08 19.98 4.85
N VAL A 9 76.66 21.19 5.21
CA VAL A 9 75.59 21.45 6.17
C VAL A 9 74.50 22.14 5.37
N LEU A 10 73.29 21.56 5.27
CA LEU A 10 72.11 22.38 4.99
C LEU A 10 70.78 21.73 5.41
N MET A 11 70.21 22.39 6.43
CA MET A 11 68.81 22.78 6.64
C MET A 11 67.69 21.74 6.59
N LEU A 12 67.14 21.54 7.79
CA LEU A 12 65.80 21.06 8.09
C LEU A 12 64.76 22.07 7.55
N VAL A 13 63.91 21.64 6.62
CA VAL A 13 62.73 22.40 6.17
C VAL A 13 61.51 21.85 6.88
N LEU A 14 60.88 22.68 7.72
CA LEU A 14 59.62 22.38 8.39
C LEU A 14 58.47 22.68 7.40
N VAL A 15 57.80 21.64 6.89
CA VAL A 15 56.60 21.80 6.05
C VAL A 15 55.37 21.79 6.97
N ALA A 16 54.73 22.95 7.13
CA ALA A 16 53.43 23.05 7.80
C ALA A 16 52.33 22.56 6.84
N ALA A 17 51.72 21.42 7.15
CA ALA A 17 50.57 20.89 6.43
C ALA A 17 49.29 21.63 6.87
N PHE A 18 48.75 22.50 6.00
CA PHE A 18 47.38 23.00 6.13
C PHE A 18 46.42 21.94 5.56
N THR A 19 45.76 21.17 6.42
CA THR A 19 44.64 20.31 6.01
C THR A 19 43.38 21.16 5.92
N SER A 20 43.03 21.60 4.72
CA SER A 20 41.72 22.20 4.45
C SER A 20 40.68 21.09 4.35
N THR A 21 39.89 20.88 5.40
CA THR A 21 38.70 20.04 5.34
C THR A 21 37.59 20.82 4.65
N ALA A 22 37.60 20.83 3.33
CA ALA A 22 36.42 21.20 2.56
C ALA A 22 35.39 20.08 2.76
N ALA A 23 34.42 20.31 3.65
CA ALA A 23 33.25 19.46 3.74
C ALA A 23 32.53 19.52 2.39
N PHE A 24 32.58 18.42 1.62
CA PHE A 24 31.67 18.22 0.52
C PHE A 24 30.27 18.09 1.12
N ALA A 25 29.55 19.20 1.18
CA ALA A 25 28.10 19.14 1.29
C ALA A 25 27.60 18.53 -0.01
N GLU A 26 27.11 17.28 0.05
CA GLU A 26 26.36 16.72 -1.05
C GLU A 26 25.23 17.69 -1.42
N PRO A 27 25.02 17.99 -2.71
CA PRO A 27 23.88 18.77 -3.11
C PRO A 27 22.63 18.03 -2.64
N LYS A 28 21.91 18.58 -1.67
CA LYS A 28 20.51 18.22 -1.44
C LYS A 28 19.82 18.46 -2.78
N GLU A 29 19.50 17.39 -3.51
CA GLU A 29 18.57 17.51 -4.61
C GLU A 29 17.36 18.25 -4.06
N LYS A 30 17.06 19.39 -4.68
CA LYS A 30 15.77 20.02 -4.48
C LYS A 30 14.76 18.98 -4.96
N SER A 31 14.15 18.28 -4.02
CA SER A 31 12.91 17.55 -4.22
C SER A 31 11.88 18.57 -4.70
N GLY A 32 11.91 18.89 -6.00
CA GLY A 32 10.77 19.46 -6.66
C GLY A 32 9.71 18.38 -6.58
N SER A 33 8.75 18.54 -5.67
CA SER A 33 7.52 17.79 -5.71
C SER A 33 6.95 17.98 -7.11
N ARG A 34 7.18 17.01 -8.00
CA ARG A 34 6.48 17.00 -9.28
C ARG A 34 5.01 16.85 -8.92
N GLU A 35 4.19 17.76 -9.42
CA GLU A 35 2.75 17.61 -9.42
C GLU A 35 2.41 16.20 -9.93
N PHE A 36 1.49 15.54 -9.26
CA PHE A 36 1.03 14.21 -9.63
C PHE A 36 -0.45 14.10 -9.36
N GLU A 37 -1.11 13.26 -10.15
CA GLU A 37 -2.54 12.99 -10.05
C GLU A 37 -2.75 11.55 -9.61
N ILE A 38 -3.81 11.33 -8.85
CA ILE A 38 -4.23 10.01 -8.37
C ILE A 38 -5.70 9.80 -8.72
N GLY A 39 -6.07 8.56 -9.04
CA GLY A 39 -7.46 8.14 -9.02
C GLY A 39 -7.82 7.69 -7.61
N LEU A 40 -9.04 7.99 -7.15
CA LEU A 40 -9.61 7.41 -5.94
C LEU A 40 -11.01 6.89 -6.27
N ILE A 41 -11.21 5.59 -6.11
CA ILE A 41 -12.44 4.87 -6.42
C ILE A 41 -12.74 3.84 -5.33
N GLY A 42 -13.98 3.36 -5.30
CA GLY A 42 -14.51 2.53 -4.23
C GLY A 42 -15.96 2.18 -4.44
N ASP A 43 -16.49 1.24 -3.65
CA ASP A 43 -17.92 0.92 -3.60
C ASP A 43 -18.52 0.54 -4.98
N ILE A 44 -17.71 -0.08 -5.83
CA ILE A 44 -18.10 -0.45 -7.19
C ILE A 44 -17.43 -1.76 -7.64
N PRO A 45 -18.14 -2.61 -8.41
CA PRO A 45 -19.55 -2.53 -8.80
C PRO A 45 -20.50 -3.29 -7.84
N TYR A 46 -21.68 -2.73 -7.56
CA TYR A 46 -22.73 -3.36 -6.73
C TYR A 46 -23.84 -4.07 -7.52
N ASN A 47 -23.92 -3.83 -8.82
CA ASN A 47 -24.92 -4.42 -9.69
C ASN A 47 -24.46 -4.42 -11.15
N ALA A 48 -25.19 -5.12 -12.02
CA ALA A 48 -24.85 -5.25 -13.44
C ALA A 48 -24.70 -3.91 -14.18
N LEU A 49 -25.51 -2.90 -13.84
CA LEU A 49 -25.35 -1.56 -14.44
C LEU A 49 -24.02 -0.93 -14.02
N GLN A 50 -23.67 -1.06 -12.75
CA GLN A 50 -22.38 -0.56 -12.26
C GLN A 50 -21.21 -1.36 -12.82
N GLU A 51 -21.33 -2.66 -13.10
CA GLU A 51 -20.25 -3.43 -13.76
C GLU A 51 -19.85 -2.80 -15.11
N GLU A 52 -20.85 -2.38 -15.91
CA GLU A 52 -20.63 -1.66 -17.16
C GLU A 52 -20.06 -0.25 -16.95
N GLN A 53 -20.52 0.46 -15.91
CA GLN A 53 -20.01 1.79 -15.57
C GLN A 53 -18.56 1.72 -15.10
N THR A 54 -18.21 0.76 -14.25
CA THR A 54 -16.85 0.50 -13.79
C THR A 54 -15.95 0.15 -14.96
N ALA A 55 -16.42 -0.61 -15.97
CA ALA A 55 -15.62 -0.88 -17.16
C ALA A 55 -15.28 0.39 -17.95
N ARG A 56 -16.24 1.32 -18.09
CA ARG A 56 -16.00 2.63 -18.72
C ARG A 56 -15.10 3.53 -17.85
N LEU A 57 -15.29 3.51 -16.54
CA LEU A 57 -14.45 4.26 -15.61
C LEU A 57 -12.99 3.84 -15.70
N PHE A 58 -12.69 2.53 -15.77
CA PHE A 58 -11.31 2.07 -15.97
C PHE A 58 -10.75 2.55 -17.31
N GLN A 59 -11.52 2.54 -18.40
CA GLN A 59 -11.07 3.11 -19.68
C GLN A 59 -10.74 4.62 -19.58
N GLU A 60 -11.52 5.37 -18.81
CA GLU A 60 -11.25 6.80 -18.56
C GLU A 60 -9.98 6.97 -17.70
N LEU A 61 -9.83 6.21 -16.61
CA LEU A 61 -8.63 6.24 -15.76
C LEU A 61 -7.37 5.86 -16.55
N ASP A 62 -7.44 4.85 -17.41
CA ASP A 62 -6.34 4.38 -18.26
C ASP A 62 -5.95 5.39 -19.35
N SER A 63 -6.88 6.27 -19.74
CA SER A 63 -6.56 7.39 -20.64
C SER A 63 -5.74 8.51 -19.97
N GLU A 64 -5.71 8.52 -18.63
CA GLU A 64 -4.98 9.49 -17.81
C GLU A 64 -3.62 8.96 -17.36
N LYS A 65 -2.67 9.87 -17.13
CA LYS A 65 -1.30 9.54 -16.66
C LYS A 65 -1.20 9.57 -15.14
N LEU A 66 -1.99 8.74 -14.48
CA LEU A 66 -2.07 8.72 -13.03
C LEU A 66 -0.78 8.16 -12.42
N ALA A 67 -0.40 8.72 -11.27
CA ALA A 67 0.68 8.18 -10.46
C ALA A 67 0.32 6.79 -9.89
N PHE A 68 -0.95 6.64 -9.50
CA PHE A 68 -1.61 5.40 -9.13
C PHE A 68 -3.13 5.65 -8.98
N ILE A 69 -3.90 4.57 -8.95
CA ILE A 69 -5.31 4.52 -8.54
C ILE A 69 -5.34 3.92 -7.13
N ALA A 70 -6.05 4.56 -6.20
CA ALA A 70 -6.40 3.99 -4.92
C ALA A 70 -7.83 3.44 -5.00
N HIS A 71 -7.99 2.13 -4.76
CA HIS A 71 -9.29 1.49 -4.63
C HIS A 71 -9.53 1.15 -3.15
N ASP A 72 -10.50 1.82 -2.51
CA ASP A 72 -10.68 1.75 -1.06
C ASP A 72 -11.62 0.64 -0.56
N GLY A 73 -12.21 -0.13 -1.47
CA GLY A 73 -12.84 -1.41 -1.14
C GLY A 73 -14.19 -1.60 -1.80
N ASP A 74 -14.91 -2.60 -1.30
CA ASP A 74 -16.25 -2.98 -1.70
C ASP A 74 -16.41 -3.23 -3.21
N ILE A 75 -15.67 -4.21 -3.74
CA ILE A 75 -15.72 -4.67 -5.14
C ILE A 75 -17.00 -5.47 -5.51
N LYS A 76 -17.96 -5.52 -4.58
CA LYS A 76 -19.27 -6.16 -4.70
C LYS A 76 -20.22 -5.55 -3.68
N SER A 77 -21.53 -5.72 -3.90
CA SER A 77 -22.53 -5.34 -2.89
C SER A 77 -22.47 -6.27 -1.68
N GLY A 78 -22.67 -5.78 -0.47
CA GLY A 78 -22.84 -6.62 0.73
C GLY A 78 -24.06 -7.55 0.70
N SER A 79 -24.93 -7.45 -0.30
CA SER A 79 -26.08 -8.36 -0.51
C SER A 79 -25.88 -9.38 -1.64
N SER A 80 -24.77 -9.30 -2.39
CA SER A 80 -24.44 -10.32 -3.39
C SER A 80 -23.56 -11.42 -2.79
N ALA A 81 -23.59 -12.60 -3.41
CA ALA A 81 -22.78 -13.73 -2.97
C ALA A 81 -21.28 -13.44 -3.10
N CYS A 82 -20.50 -13.99 -2.20
CA CYS A 82 -19.05 -13.94 -2.12
C CYS A 82 -18.40 -15.12 -2.84
N THR A 83 -18.86 -15.38 -4.06
CA THR A 83 -18.37 -16.47 -4.89
C THR A 83 -16.96 -16.18 -5.40
N ASP A 84 -16.17 -17.23 -5.61
CA ASP A 84 -14.78 -17.12 -6.07
C ASP A 84 -14.65 -16.33 -7.38
N ASP A 85 -15.65 -16.38 -8.26
CA ASP A 85 -15.64 -15.68 -9.55
C ASP A 85 -15.66 -14.16 -9.42
N VAL A 86 -16.22 -13.62 -8.34
CA VAL A 86 -16.21 -12.16 -8.08
C VAL A 86 -14.78 -11.69 -7.88
N TYR A 87 -14.03 -12.34 -6.99
CA TYR A 87 -12.63 -11.99 -6.72
C TYR A 87 -11.76 -12.17 -7.97
N GLN A 88 -11.95 -13.26 -8.72
CA GLN A 88 -11.20 -13.52 -9.95
C GLN A 88 -11.53 -12.53 -11.08
N ARG A 89 -12.78 -12.05 -11.17
CA ARG A 89 -13.17 -11.02 -12.14
C ARG A 89 -12.52 -9.68 -11.80
N GLU A 90 -12.62 -9.24 -10.56
CA GLU A 90 -12.13 -7.93 -10.15
C GLU A 90 -10.59 -7.91 -10.04
N PHE A 91 -9.96 -9.02 -9.66
CA PHE A 91 -8.51 -9.18 -9.79
C PHE A 91 -8.04 -8.98 -11.23
N ARG A 92 -8.69 -9.62 -12.21
CA ARG A 92 -8.37 -9.42 -13.64
C ARG A 92 -8.61 -7.99 -14.10
N ARG A 93 -9.64 -7.31 -13.56
CA ARG A 93 -9.88 -5.89 -13.86
C ARG A 93 -8.73 -5.04 -13.32
N PHE A 94 -8.31 -5.26 -12.09
CA PHE A 94 -7.25 -4.48 -11.45
C PHE A 94 -5.89 -4.72 -12.07
N GLU A 95 -5.56 -5.97 -12.39
CA GLU A 95 -4.33 -6.33 -13.11
C GLU A 95 -4.30 -5.78 -14.54
N GLY A 96 -5.45 -5.59 -15.17
CA GLY A 96 -5.57 -5.00 -16.50
C GLY A 96 -5.54 -3.48 -16.54
N SER A 97 -5.36 -2.80 -15.41
CA SER A 97 -5.24 -1.33 -15.35
C SER A 97 -3.89 -0.87 -15.93
N ASP A 98 -3.89 0.12 -16.83
CA ASP A 98 -2.68 0.73 -17.40
C ASP A 98 -1.90 1.54 -16.34
N ASN A 99 -2.60 1.92 -15.26
CA ASN A 99 -2.05 2.64 -14.11
C ASN A 99 -1.80 1.69 -12.92
N PRO A 100 -0.79 1.97 -12.08
CA PRO A 100 -0.60 1.24 -10.83
C PRO A 100 -1.84 1.34 -9.97
N LEU A 101 -2.35 0.23 -9.44
CA LEU A 101 -3.55 0.19 -8.63
C LEU A 101 -3.25 -0.35 -7.23
N VAL A 102 -3.48 0.45 -6.21
CA VAL A 102 -3.38 0.06 -4.81
C VAL A 102 -4.78 -0.18 -4.26
N TYR A 103 -5.03 -1.42 -3.84
CA TYR A 103 -6.31 -1.86 -3.30
C TYR A 103 -6.22 -2.10 -1.79
N THR A 104 -7.27 -1.75 -1.05
CA THR A 104 -7.54 -2.24 0.31
C THR A 104 -8.96 -2.80 0.37
N PRO A 105 -9.22 -3.90 1.11
CA PRO A 105 -10.55 -4.50 1.14
C PRO A 105 -11.53 -3.70 2.00
N GLY A 106 -12.81 -3.75 1.62
CA GLY A 106 -13.95 -3.28 2.41
C GLY A 106 -14.64 -4.44 3.14
N ASP A 107 -15.84 -4.21 3.67
CA ASP A 107 -16.61 -5.25 4.36
C ASP A 107 -17.32 -6.22 3.42
N ASN A 108 -17.67 -5.77 2.21
CA ASN A 108 -18.47 -6.56 1.29
C ASN A 108 -17.72 -7.77 0.75
N GLU A 109 -16.40 -7.74 0.72
CA GLU A 109 -15.55 -8.85 0.27
C GLU A 109 -15.40 -9.98 1.27
N TRP A 110 -15.69 -9.75 2.56
CA TRP A 110 -15.45 -10.78 3.56
C TRP A 110 -16.36 -10.70 4.79
N THR A 111 -16.36 -9.62 5.58
CA THR A 111 -17.16 -9.57 6.82
C THR A 111 -18.64 -9.73 6.56
N ASP A 112 -19.14 -9.21 5.44
CA ASP A 112 -20.55 -9.32 5.05
C ASP A 112 -20.91 -10.66 4.39
N CYS A 113 -19.94 -11.54 4.13
CA CYS A 113 -20.20 -12.82 3.50
C CYS A 113 -21.00 -13.81 4.37
N HIS A 114 -21.19 -13.53 5.66
CA HIS A 114 -22.19 -14.24 6.46
C HIS A 114 -23.63 -14.05 5.96
N ARG A 115 -23.89 -13.03 5.13
CA ARG A 115 -25.21 -12.74 4.57
C ARG A 115 -25.53 -13.71 3.41
N PRO A 116 -26.80 -14.09 3.20
CA PRO A 116 -27.21 -14.79 1.97
C PRO A 116 -26.98 -13.89 0.74
N PRO A 117 -26.84 -14.45 -0.48
CA PRO A 117 -27.19 -15.81 -0.89
C PRO A 117 -25.96 -16.70 -1.19
N ASN A 118 -24.99 -16.76 -0.27
CA ASN A 118 -23.79 -17.58 -0.48
C ASN A 118 -24.12 -19.07 -0.77
N PRO A 119 -23.58 -19.67 -1.85
CA PRO A 119 -23.93 -21.02 -2.26
C PRO A 119 -23.33 -22.12 -1.40
N THR A 120 -22.20 -21.84 -0.72
CA THR A 120 -21.51 -22.80 0.15
C THR A 120 -21.23 -22.23 1.53
N PRO A 121 -21.04 -23.09 2.56
CA PRO A 121 -20.58 -22.64 3.89
C PRO A 121 -19.22 -21.92 3.85
N GLU A 122 -18.32 -22.32 2.95
CA GLU A 122 -17.00 -21.70 2.79
C GLU A 122 -17.09 -20.28 2.22
N GLU A 123 -18.00 -20.06 1.26
CA GLU A 123 -18.31 -18.71 0.74
C GLU A 123 -19.07 -17.86 1.75
N ALA A 124 -19.80 -18.51 2.68
CA ALA A 124 -20.50 -17.85 3.77
C ALA A 124 -19.61 -17.52 4.99
N ASP A 125 -18.35 -18.00 5.02
CA ASP A 125 -17.42 -17.80 6.15
C ASP A 125 -16.52 -16.58 5.90
N PRO A 126 -16.68 -15.48 6.68
CA PRO A 126 -15.82 -14.29 6.55
C PRO A 126 -14.33 -14.55 6.64
N LEU A 127 -13.86 -15.50 7.45
CA LEU A 127 -12.42 -15.74 7.60
C LEU A 127 -11.87 -16.53 6.40
N ASN A 128 -12.67 -17.42 5.84
CA ASN A 128 -12.34 -18.08 4.58
C ASN A 128 -12.22 -17.06 3.45
N ARG A 129 -13.17 -16.12 3.36
CA ARG A 129 -13.17 -15.05 2.35
C ARG A 129 -12.01 -14.07 2.53
N LEU A 130 -11.67 -13.69 3.77
CA LEU A 130 -10.49 -12.86 4.04
C LEU A 130 -9.20 -13.54 3.57
N ALA A 131 -9.06 -14.84 3.82
CA ALA A 131 -7.90 -15.61 3.34
C ALA A 131 -7.82 -15.61 1.81
N LEU A 132 -8.96 -15.78 1.12
CA LEU A 132 -9.03 -15.71 -0.33
C LEU A 132 -8.67 -14.31 -0.87
N VAL A 133 -9.18 -13.24 -0.26
CA VAL A 133 -8.84 -11.85 -0.61
C VAL A 133 -7.33 -11.63 -0.50
N ARG A 134 -6.72 -12.02 0.63
CA ARG A 134 -5.26 -11.92 0.85
C ARG A 134 -4.46 -12.69 -0.20
N ALA A 135 -4.86 -13.93 -0.47
CA ALA A 135 -4.18 -14.77 -1.46
C ALA A 135 -4.32 -14.26 -2.90
N THR A 136 -5.44 -13.59 -3.22
CA THR A 136 -5.74 -13.13 -4.58
C THR A 136 -5.07 -11.80 -4.88
N PHE A 137 -5.22 -10.80 -4.00
CA PHE A 137 -4.84 -9.42 -4.31
C PHE A 137 -3.51 -8.97 -3.69
N PHE A 138 -2.96 -9.77 -2.77
CA PHE A 138 -1.83 -9.36 -1.93
C PHE A 138 -0.70 -10.39 -1.91
N ALA A 139 -0.53 -11.13 -3.01
CA ALA A 139 0.51 -12.15 -3.14
C ALA A 139 1.93 -11.56 -3.14
N ASP A 140 2.09 -10.33 -3.65
CA ASP A 140 3.38 -9.67 -3.86
C ASP A 140 3.49 -8.29 -3.17
N ASN A 141 4.73 -7.79 -3.10
CA ASN A 141 5.05 -6.46 -2.58
C ASN A 141 4.90 -5.34 -3.63
N GLY A 142 4.29 -5.64 -4.78
CA GLY A 142 3.91 -4.66 -5.80
C GLY A 142 2.46 -4.19 -5.63
N SER A 143 2.11 -3.07 -6.27
CA SER A 143 0.71 -2.74 -6.58
C SER A 143 0.18 -3.65 -7.69
N LEU A 144 -1.12 -3.66 -7.91
CA LEU A 144 -1.75 -4.30 -9.06
C LEU A 144 -1.58 -3.43 -10.32
N GLY A 145 -1.93 -3.98 -11.47
CA GLY A 145 -1.96 -3.31 -12.78
C GLY A 145 -0.70 -3.54 -13.62
N GLU A 146 -0.75 -3.19 -14.91
CA GLU A 146 0.34 -3.46 -15.86
C GLU A 146 1.65 -2.73 -15.49
N ARG A 147 1.54 -1.62 -14.75
CA ARG A 147 2.67 -0.89 -14.18
C ARG A 147 2.61 -0.95 -12.67
N GLU A 148 3.60 -1.59 -12.07
CA GLU A 148 3.66 -1.70 -10.62
C GLU A 148 4.44 -0.55 -9.96
N ILE A 149 4.02 -0.20 -8.75
CA ILE A 149 4.84 0.54 -7.78
C ILE A 149 5.20 -0.38 -6.62
N ALA A 150 6.41 -0.21 -6.07
CA ALA A 150 6.83 -0.96 -4.90
C ALA A 150 6.05 -0.51 -3.65
N LEU A 151 5.52 -1.47 -2.91
CA LEU A 151 4.78 -1.27 -1.67
C LEU A 151 5.51 -1.90 -0.49
N GLN A 152 5.68 -1.14 0.59
CA GLN A 152 6.08 -1.71 1.86
C GLN A 152 4.84 -2.29 2.55
N ARG A 153 4.72 -3.61 2.61
CA ARG A 153 3.68 -4.29 3.40
C ARG A 153 3.98 -4.23 4.89
N GLN A 154 2.96 -4.22 5.73
CA GLN A 154 3.13 -4.27 7.19
C GLN A 154 3.80 -5.58 7.62
N SER A 155 3.23 -6.71 7.20
CA SER A 155 3.78 -8.05 7.44
C SER A 155 3.11 -9.08 6.51
N ALA A 156 3.53 -10.34 6.59
CA ALA A 156 2.89 -11.43 5.86
C ALA A 156 1.47 -11.74 6.37
N GLU A 157 1.19 -11.43 7.65
CA GLU A 157 -0.12 -11.63 8.29
C GLU A 157 -1.12 -10.51 7.95
N TYR A 158 -0.64 -9.30 7.65
CA TYR A 158 -1.45 -8.13 7.29
C TYR A 158 -0.97 -7.50 5.97
N PRO A 159 -0.96 -8.26 4.86
CA PRO A 159 -0.41 -7.80 3.59
C PRO A 159 -1.28 -6.72 2.93
N GLU A 160 -2.52 -6.54 3.36
CA GLU A 160 -3.39 -5.48 2.90
C GLU A 160 -3.03 -4.08 3.44
N ASN A 161 -2.25 -4.00 4.52
CA ASN A 161 -1.66 -2.76 5.01
C ASN A 161 -0.34 -2.50 4.29
N ALA A 162 -0.31 -1.43 3.49
CA ALA A 162 0.81 -1.06 2.64
C ALA A 162 1.16 0.42 2.83
N ARG A 163 2.42 0.79 2.56
CA ARG A 163 2.94 2.16 2.60
C ARG A 163 3.85 2.41 1.42
N TRP A 164 3.74 3.59 0.83
CA TRP A 164 4.60 4.06 -0.26
C TRP A 164 4.74 5.58 -0.22
N SER A 165 5.58 6.13 -1.08
CA SER A 165 5.76 7.59 -1.18
C SER A 165 5.72 8.05 -2.62
N ARG A 166 5.06 9.19 -2.86
CA ARG A 166 4.98 9.84 -4.17
C ARG A 166 4.98 11.34 -4.00
N GLY A 167 5.82 12.05 -4.77
CA GLY A 167 5.87 13.52 -4.75
C GLY A 167 6.16 14.13 -3.38
N GLY A 168 6.86 13.40 -2.49
CA GLY A 168 7.12 13.82 -1.11
C GLY A 168 5.99 13.50 -0.11
N VAL A 169 4.86 12.94 -0.56
CA VAL A 169 3.75 12.53 0.30
C VAL A 169 3.86 11.05 0.63
N THR A 170 3.67 10.68 1.90
CA THR A 170 3.55 9.29 2.34
C THR A 170 2.09 8.85 2.31
N PHE A 171 1.83 7.74 1.63
CA PHE A 171 0.52 7.10 1.55
C PHE A 171 0.55 5.78 2.33
N ALA A 172 -0.58 5.41 2.91
CA ALA A 172 -0.77 4.09 3.47
C ALA A 172 -2.21 3.62 3.37
N THR A 173 -2.40 2.32 3.26
CA THR A 173 -3.69 1.67 3.49
C THR A 173 -3.85 1.30 4.96
N LEU A 174 -5.10 1.31 5.42
CA LEU A 174 -5.50 0.77 6.72
C LEU A 174 -6.70 -0.13 6.46
N HIS A 175 -6.57 -1.41 6.79
CA HIS A 175 -7.67 -2.35 6.64
C HIS A 175 -8.65 -2.18 7.80
N VAL A 176 -9.51 -1.17 7.73
CA VAL A 176 -10.55 -0.86 8.72
C VAL A 176 -11.88 -0.89 7.98
N VAL A 177 -12.71 -1.89 8.27
CA VAL A 177 -13.90 -2.20 7.46
C VAL A 177 -15.18 -1.99 8.24
N GLY A 178 -16.28 -1.83 7.49
CA GLY A 178 -17.61 -1.84 8.05
C GLY A 178 -18.08 -3.25 8.46
N SER A 179 -19.35 -3.39 8.81
CA SER A 179 -20.10 -2.35 9.53
C SER A 179 -19.59 -2.21 10.98
N ASN A 180 -18.90 -3.23 11.50
CA ASN A 180 -18.37 -3.26 12.88
C ASN A 180 -16.93 -3.77 12.95
N ASN A 181 -16.17 -3.69 11.84
CA ASN A 181 -14.79 -4.12 11.76
C ASN A 181 -14.57 -5.60 12.13
N ASN A 182 -15.53 -6.48 11.80
CA ASN A 182 -15.61 -7.88 12.23
C ASN A 182 -15.72 -8.09 13.75
N ARG A 183 -15.89 -7.03 14.56
CA ARG A 183 -16.12 -7.17 16.00
C ARG A 183 -17.46 -7.88 16.25
N PRO A 184 -17.52 -8.89 17.14
CA PRO A 184 -18.72 -9.67 17.38
C PRO A 184 -19.95 -8.83 17.67
N THR A 185 -21.05 -9.21 17.02
CA THR A 185 -22.36 -8.59 17.21
C THR A 185 -23.48 -9.63 17.02
N THR A 186 -24.62 -9.38 17.64
CA THR A 186 -25.82 -10.21 17.51
C THR A 186 -26.78 -9.55 16.52
N LEU A 187 -27.13 -10.27 15.46
CA LEU A 187 -28.10 -9.85 14.46
C LEU A 187 -29.53 -9.87 15.02
N PRO A 188 -30.50 -9.21 14.36
CA PRO A 188 -31.90 -9.19 14.82
C PRO A 188 -32.57 -10.56 14.97
N ASP A 189 -32.09 -11.57 14.25
CA ASP A 189 -32.57 -12.96 14.32
C ASP A 189 -31.90 -13.80 15.43
N GLY A 190 -30.97 -13.19 16.19
CA GLY A 190 -30.24 -13.85 17.27
C GLY A 190 -28.92 -14.49 16.84
N THR A 191 -28.58 -14.48 15.55
CA THR A 191 -27.30 -15.01 15.05
C THR A 191 -26.14 -14.15 15.53
N VAL A 192 -25.08 -14.77 16.04
CA VAL A 192 -23.83 -14.07 16.38
C VAL A 192 -22.89 -14.14 15.19
N VAL A 193 -22.41 -12.98 14.75
CA VAL A 193 -21.46 -12.82 13.65
C VAL A 193 -20.25 -12.04 14.12
N GLY A 194 -19.16 -12.09 13.34
CA GLY A 194 -17.89 -11.49 13.71
C GLY A 194 -16.97 -12.46 14.45
N ASN A 195 -15.72 -12.03 14.66
CA ASN A 195 -14.69 -12.82 15.33
C ASN A 195 -13.82 -11.91 16.22
N GLU A 196 -13.90 -12.11 17.54
CA GLU A 196 -13.18 -11.27 18.52
C GLU A 196 -11.66 -11.35 18.35
N ALA A 197 -11.13 -12.56 18.15
CA ALA A 197 -9.69 -12.77 18.07
C ALA A 197 -9.10 -12.13 16.80
N GLU A 198 -9.81 -12.26 15.67
CA GLU A 198 -9.43 -11.59 14.42
C GLU A 198 -9.51 -10.06 14.58
N TYR A 199 -10.63 -9.54 15.10
CA TYR A 199 -10.83 -8.11 15.32
C TYR A 199 -9.72 -7.50 16.19
N GLU A 200 -9.47 -8.06 17.38
CA GLU A 200 -8.48 -7.53 18.32
C GLU A 200 -7.07 -7.52 17.71
N ALA A 201 -6.68 -8.63 17.06
CA ALA A 201 -5.36 -8.75 16.43
C ALA A 201 -5.17 -7.75 15.29
N ARG A 202 -6.12 -7.68 14.34
CA ARG A 202 -6.03 -6.76 13.19
C ARG A 202 -6.16 -5.31 13.62
N ASN A 203 -7.04 -4.99 14.57
CA ASN A 203 -7.19 -3.62 15.06
C ASN A 203 -5.91 -3.12 15.76
N ALA A 204 -5.27 -3.97 16.57
CA ALA A 204 -3.97 -3.65 17.16
C ALA A 204 -2.89 -3.44 16.09
N ALA A 205 -2.86 -4.29 15.05
CA ALA A 205 -1.94 -4.17 13.92
C ALA A 205 -2.15 -2.85 13.16
N ASN A 206 -3.39 -2.47 12.84
CA ASN A 206 -3.72 -1.21 12.19
C ASN A 206 -3.26 0.01 13.02
N ILE A 207 -3.48 -0.01 14.34
CA ILE A 207 -3.05 1.10 15.21
C ILE A 207 -1.52 1.22 15.22
N SER A 208 -0.79 0.10 15.26
CA SER A 208 0.68 0.11 15.15
C SER A 208 1.11 0.67 13.79
N TRP A 209 0.53 0.15 12.71
CA TRP A 209 0.82 0.56 11.34
C TRP A 209 0.61 2.05 11.12
N MET A 210 -0.51 2.58 11.61
CA MET A 210 -0.85 4.00 11.52
C MET A 210 0.21 4.86 12.22
N ARG A 211 0.60 4.50 13.46
CA ARG A 211 1.62 5.22 14.22
C ARG A 211 2.97 5.21 13.52
N GLU A 212 3.42 4.02 13.09
CA GLU A 212 4.66 3.85 12.33
C GLU A 212 4.63 4.63 11.01
N THR A 213 3.46 4.75 10.37
CA THR A 213 3.30 5.50 9.13
C THR A 213 3.49 6.99 9.38
N PHE A 214 2.90 7.53 10.46
CA PHE A 214 3.12 8.92 10.83
C PHE A 214 4.58 9.20 11.20
N ASP A 215 5.26 8.27 11.88
CA ASP A 215 6.67 8.44 12.21
C ASP A 215 7.56 8.39 10.95
N ALA A 216 7.29 7.48 10.02
CA ALA A 216 7.95 7.43 8.71
C ALA A 216 7.68 8.70 7.88
N ALA A 217 6.43 9.19 7.87
CA ALA A 217 6.05 10.41 7.17
C ALA A 217 6.82 11.63 7.71
N LYS A 218 6.92 11.78 9.03
CA LYS A 218 7.74 12.84 9.66
C LYS A 218 9.21 12.72 9.32
N ALA A 219 9.78 11.51 9.38
CA ALA A 219 11.19 11.26 9.06
C ALA A 219 11.51 11.61 7.59
N ASN A 220 10.56 11.38 6.69
CA ASN A 220 10.69 11.66 5.27
C ASN A 220 10.32 13.11 4.89
N GLY A 221 9.89 13.94 5.86
CA GLY A 221 9.45 15.31 5.58
C GLY A 221 8.17 15.38 4.74
N SER A 222 7.32 14.35 4.82
CA SER A 222 5.97 14.41 4.25
C SER A 222 5.16 15.52 4.93
N PRO A 223 4.38 16.30 4.16
CA PRO A 223 3.57 17.39 4.70
C PRO A 223 2.50 16.91 5.69
#